data_AF-A0A5S3YMB8-F1
#
_entry.id   AF-A0A5S3YMB8-F1
#
_cell.length_a   1.000
_cell.length_b   1.000
_cell.length_c   1.000
_cell.angle_alpha   90.00
_cell.angle_beta   90.00
_cell.angle_gamma   90.00
#
_symmetry.space_group_name_H-M   'P 1'
#
loop_
_entity.id
_entity.type
_entity.pdbx_description
1 polymer ?
#
loop_
_entity_poly.entity_id
_entity_poly.type
_entity_poly.pdbx_seq_one_letter_code
_entity_poly.pdbx_strand_id
1 'polypeptide(L)'
;LFSLGLRTGLIVASLIPMSMVCGILVMSFLDISIDQISLAALIIALGMLVDNGIVMSENIMVQMEKGKKAIDAAVDSANELKVPLLVSSLTTGAAF
;
A
#
# COMPACT_ATOMS: atom_id res chain seq x y z
N LEU A 1 -10.30 4.37 11.91
CA LEU A 1 -11.69 4.42 11.38
C LEU A 1 -12.43 5.73 11.67
N PHE A 2 -12.05 6.54 12.68
CA PHE A 2 -12.81 7.73 13.09
C PHE A 2 -12.23 9.09 12.61
N SER A 3 -11.12 9.13 11.88
CA SER A 3 -10.46 10.41 11.49
C SER A 3 -10.15 10.57 10.00
N LEU A 4 -10.46 9.58 9.16
CA LEU A 4 -10.27 9.59 7.71
C LEU A 4 -11.56 9.07 7.11
N GLY A 5 -12.26 9.87 6.30
CA GLY A 5 -13.65 9.64 5.91
C GLY A 5 -13.96 8.21 5.42
N LEU A 6 -15.22 7.80 5.55
CA LEU A 6 -15.75 6.48 5.12
C LEU A 6 -15.26 6.01 3.73
N ARG A 7 -14.94 6.95 2.82
CA ARG A 7 -14.41 6.68 1.48
C ARG A 7 -12.99 6.14 1.48
N THR A 8 -12.05 6.73 2.24
CA THR A 8 -10.68 6.22 2.34
C THR A 8 -10.66 4.88 3.06
N GLY A 9 -11.47 4.72 4.12
CA GLY A 9 -11.60 3.44 4.83
C GLY A 9 -12.04 2.27 3.93
N LEU A 10 -12.98 2.50 3.01
CA LEU A 10 -13.45 1.50 2.04
C LEU A 10 -12.36 1.12 1.02
N ILE A 11 -11.60 2.11 0.54
CA ILE A 11 -10.49 1.86 -0.41
C ILE A 11 -9.44 0.97 0.26
N VAL A 12 -9.05 1.30 1.49
CA VAL A 12 -8.07 0.54 2.28
C VAL A 12 -8.57 -0.87 2.61
N ALA A 13 -9.85 -1.01 2.97
CA ALA A 13 -10.45 -2.31 3.24
C ALA A 13 -10.45 -3.23 2.02
N SER A 14 -10.53 -2.70 0.79
CA SER A 14 -10.38 -3.50 -0.44
C SER A 14 -8.93 -3.83 -0.79
N LEU A 15 -7.99 -2.96 -0.39
CA LEU A 15 -6.56 -3.10 -0.65
C LEU A 15 -5.93 -4.25 0.15
N ILE A 16 -6.39 -4.48 1.38
CA ILE A 16 -5.90 -5.56 2.26
C ILE A 16 -6.08 -6.96 1.63
N PRO A 17 -7.31 -7.40 1.27
CA PRO A 17 -7.52 -8.72 0.67
C PRO A 17 -6.85 -8.83 -0.70
N MET A 18 -6.84 -7.76 -1.50
CA MET A 18 -6.15 -7.73 -2.79
C MET A 18 -4.64 -8.01 -2.62
N SER A 19 -4.01 -7.35 -1.65
CA SER A 19 -2.57 -7.52 -1.35
C SER A 19 -2.26 -8.90 -0.81
N MET A 20 -3.15 -9.46 0.01
CA MET A 20 -3.02 -10.81 0.57
C MET A 20 -3.05 -11.88 -0.53
N VAL A 21 -3.99 -11.77 -1.48
CA VAL A 21 -4.08 -12.68 -2.63
C VAL A 21 -2.82 -12.58 -3.49
N CYS A 22 -2.34 -11.36 -3.77
CA CYS A 22 -1.09 -11.16 -4.49
C CYS A 22 0.12 -11.79 -3.78
N GLY A 23 0.24 -11.62 -2.45
CA GLY A 23 1.35 -12.20 -1.68
C GLY A 23 1.36 -13.73 -1.69
N ILE A 24 0.18 -14.35 -1.50
CA ILE A 24 0.04 -15.81 -1.55
C ILE A 24 0.32 -16.34 -2.96
N LEU A 25 -0.14 -15.63 -4.00
CA LEU A 25 0.19 -15.98 -5.40
C LEU A 25 1.70 -16.01 -5.62
N VAL A 26 2.43 -14.97 -5.18
CA VAL A 26 3.89 -14.90 -5.33
C VAL A 26 4.58 -16.05 -4.57
N MET A 27 4.14 -16.37 -3.35
CA MET A 27 4.66 -17.53 -2.62
C MET A 27 4.41 -18.85 -3.35
N SER A 28 3.23 -19.01 -3.94
CA SER A 28 2.88 -20.18 -4.75
C SER A 28 3.71 -20.29 -6.03
N PHE A 29 4.12 -19.17 -6.63
CA PHE A 29 5.03 -19.16 -7.77
C PHE A 29 6.47 -19.48 -7.39
N LEU A 30 6.87 -19.18 -6.15
CA LEU A 30 8.22 -19.44 -5.61
C LEU A 30 8.34 -20.78 -4.87
N ASP A 31 7.29 -21.60 -4.85
CA ASP A 31 7.20 -22.89 -4.14
C ASP A 31 7.54 -22.76 -2.63
N ILE A 32 7.22 -21.61 -2.03
CA ILE A 32 7.48 -21.35 -0.61
C ILE A 32 6.32 -21.93 0.22
N SER A 33 6.66 -22.80 1.17
CA SER A 33 5.69 -23.36 2.11
C SER A 33 5.16 -22.30 3.09
N ILE A 34 3.86 -22.36 3.36
CA ILE A 34 3.19 -21.47 4.33
C ILE A 34 3.46 -22.02 5.74
N ASP A 35 4.60 -21.66 6.30
CA ASP A 35 4.95 -21.94 7.70
C ASP A 35 4.67 -20.73 8.61
N GLN A 36 4.64 -20.92 9.92
CA GLN A 36 4.33 -19.84 10.88
C GLN A 36 5.25 -18.62 10.75
N ILE A 37 6.53 -18.84 10.41
CA ILE A 37 7.51 -17.77 10.16
C ILE A 37 7.18 -17.04 8.85
N SER A 38 6.82 -17.77 7.80
CA SER A 38 6.43 -17.24 6.49
C SER A 38 5.15 -16.40 6.59
N LEU A 39 4.15 -16.87 7.33
CA LEU A 39 2.94 -16.12 7.66
C LEU A 39 3.22 -14.85 8.45
N ALA A 40 4.13 -14.91 9.44
CA ALA A 40 4.52 -13.73 10.20
C ALA A 40 5.22 -12.69 9.30
N ALA A 41 6.15 -13.12 8.45
CA ALA A 41 6.81 -12.26 7.47
C ALA A 41 5.82 -11.66 6.48
N LEU A 42 4.84 -12.43 6.00
CA LEU A 42 3.79 -11.98 5.11
C LEU A 42 2.95 -10.87 5.76
N ILE A 43 2.50 -11.05 7.01
CA ILE A 43 1.69 -10.04 7.73
C ILE A 43 2.47 -8.71 7.87
N ILE A 44 3.75 -8.78 8.22
CA ILE A 44 4.62 -7.58 8.34
C ILE A 44 4.76 -6.87 7.00
N ALA A 45 5.10 -7.62 5.93
CA ALA A 45 5.23 -7.08 4.58
C ALA A 45 3.93 -6.43 4.09
N LEU A 46 2.79 -7.06 4.37
CA LEU A 46 1.47 -6.58 3.98
C LEU A 46 1.10 -5.29 4.72
N GLY A 47 1.45 -5.18 6.00
CA GLY A 47 1.27 -3.95 6.78
C GLY A 47 2.00 -2.76 6.18
N MET A 48 3.25 -2.96 5.74
CA MET A 48 4.06 -1.91 5.12
C MET A 48 3.55 -1.54 3.71
N LEU A 49 3.08 -2.52 2.95
CA LEU A 49 2.51 -2.28 1.62
C LEU A 49 1.18 -1.51 1.71
N VAL A 50 0.33 -1.86 2.67
CA VAL A 50 -0.94 -1.16 2.91
C VAL A 50 -0.68 0.27 3.40
N ASP A 51 0.31 0.49 4.27
CA ASP A 51 0.69 1.83 4.73
C ASP A 51 1.09 2.75 3.56
N ASN A 52 1.95 2.26 2.66
CA ASN A 52 2.31 2.98 1.44
C ASN A 52 1.09 3.29 0.54
N GLY A 53 0.14 2.34 0.43
CA GLY A 53 -1.11 2.53 -0.30
C GLY A 53 -2.04 3.56 0.35
N ILE A 54 -2.10 3.61 1.68
CA ILE A 54 -2.88 4.59 2.44
C ILE A 54 -2.35 6.00 2.17
N VAL A 55 -1.03 6.21 2.34
CA VAL A 55 -0.38 7.52 2.12
C VAL A 55 -0.61 8.01 0.68
N MET A 56 -0.53 7.11 -0.30
CA MET A 56 -0.82 7.43 -1.70
C MET A 56 -2.28 7.86 -1.88
N SER A 57 -3.23 7.07 -1.38
CA SER A 57 -4.67 7.36 -1.52
C SER A 57 -5.06 8.67 -0.82
N GLU A 58 -4.45 8.97 0.32
CA GLU A 58 -4.70 10.20 1.07
C GLU A 58 -4.19 11.43 0.32
N ASN A 59 -2.96 11.36 -0.23
CA ASN A 59 -2.43 12.46 -1.04
C ASN A 59 -3.29 12.71 -2.29
N ILE A 60 -3.76 11.66 -2.98
CA ILE A 60 -4.67 11.79 -4.13
C ILE A 60 -5.95 12.52 -3.71
N MET A 61 -6.53 12.15 -2.57
CA MET A 61 -7.74 12.80 -2.05
C MET A 61 -7.50 14.28 -1.74
N VAL A 62 -6.38 14.61 -1.10
CA VAL A 62 -5.99 16.01 -0.81
C VAL A 62 -5.80 16.82 -2.10
N GLN A 63 -5.20 16.25 -3.14
CA GLN A 63 -5.05 16.91 -4.44
C GLN A 63 -6.40 17.10 -5.16
N MET A 64 -7.33 16.14 -5.01
CA MET A 64 -8.69 16.26 -5.52
C MET A 64 -9.50 17.33 -4.78
N GLU A 65 -9.34 17.46 -3.46
CA GLU A 65 -9.95 18.53 -2.66
C GLU A 65 -9.44 19.92 -3.05
N LYS A 66 -8.20 20.02 -3.52
CA LYS A 66 -7.62 21.24 -4.12
C LYS A 66 -8.19 21.58 -5.51
N GLY A 67 -9.16 20.82 -6.01
CA GLY A 67 -9.87 21.06 -7.27
C GLY A 67 -9.27 20.38 -8.50
N LYS A 68 -8.26 19.51 -8.35
CA LYS A 68 -7.71 18.73 -9.47
C LYS A 68 -8.63 17.57 -9.84
N LYS A 69 -8.67 17.20 -11.12
CA LYS A 69 -9.36 15.99 -11.57
C LYS A 69 -8.68 14.75 -11.01
N ALA A 70 -9.43 13.67 -10.81
CA ALA A 70 -8.93 12.44 -10.19
C ALA A 70 -7.68 11.86 -10.89
N ILE A 71 -7.62 11.95 -12.23
CA ILE A 71 -6.48 11.46 -13.01
C ILE A 71 -5.24 12.35 -12.79
N ASP A 72 -5.42 13.67 -12.88
CA ASP A 72 -4.31 14.62 -12.67
C ASP A 72 -3.79 14.56 -11.23
N ALA A 73 -4.69 14.41 -10.26
CA ALA A 73 -4.34 14.19 -8.85
C ALA A 73 -3.53 12.90 -8.65
N ALA A 74 -3.92 11.80 -9.30
CA ALA A 74 -3.19 10.54 -9.23
C ALA A 74 -1.77 10.64 -9.82
N VAL A 75 -1.61 11.32 -10.96
CA VAL A 75 -0.31 11.52 -11.62
C VAL A 75 0.59 12.44 -10.80
N ASP A 76 0.05 13.51 -10.23
CA ASP A 76 0.81 14.43 -9.38
C ASP A 76 1.24 13.77 -8.07
N SER A 77 0.31 13.11 -7.37
CA SER A 77 0.64 12.36 -6.14
C SER A 77 1.66 11.26 -6.42
N ALA A 78 1.58 10.56 -7.56
CA ALA A 78 2.59 9.59 -7.95
C ALA A 78 3.97 10.25 -8.18
N ASN A 79 4.02 11.43 -8.80
CA ASN A 79 5.28 12.14 -9.02
C ASN A 79 5.91 12.69 -7.74
N GLU A 80 5.08 13.10 -6.78
CA GLU A 80 5.53 13.60 -5.48
C GLU A 80 5.98 12.45 -4.56
N LEU A 81 5.23 11.35 -4.52
CA LEU A 81 5.45 10.24 -3.60
C LEU A 81 6.38 9.14 -4.13
N LYS A 82 6.73 9.12 -5.43
CA LYS A 82 7.63 8.09 -5.99
C LYS A 82 8.96 7.98 -5.23
N VAL A 83 9.64 9.11 -4.97
CA VAL A 83 10.95 9.09 -4.29
C VAL A 83 10.79 8.69 -2.82
N PRO A 84 9.88 9.31 -2.03
CA PRO A 84 9.63 8.91 -0.65
C PRO A 84 9.27 7.43 -0.48
N LEU A 85 8.32 6.92 -1.28
CA LEU A 85 7.83 5.55 -1.17
C LEU A 85 8.89 4.53 -1.58
N LEU A 86 9.71 4.84 -2.59
CA LEU A 86 10.84 4.00 -2.98
C LEU A 86 11.92 3.96 -1.91
N VAL A 87 12.28 5.11 -1.32
CA VAL A 87 13.28 5.17 -0.25
C VAL A 87 12.78 4.41 0.99
N SER A 88 11.50 4.55 1.34
CA SER A 88 10.86 3.80 2.43
C SER A 88 10.96 2.29 2.18
N SER A 89 10.53 1.84 1.00
CA SER A 89 10.54 0.42 0.63
C SER A 89 11.97 -0.15 0.59
N LEU A 90 12.94 0.61 0.09
CA LEU A 90 14.33 0.20 0.01
C LEU A 90 15.00 0.13 1.39
N THR A 91 14.74 1.13 2.25
CA THR A 91 15.25 1.14 3.63
C THR A 91 14.72 -0.04 4.41
N THR A 92 13.42 -0.32 4.29
CA THR A 92 12.80 -1.51 4.87
C THR A 92 13.45 -2.78 4.34
N GLY A 93 13.56 -2.94 3.02
CA GLY A 93 14.16 -4.14 2.42
C GLY A 93 15.65 -4.31 2.74
N ALA A 94 16.36 -3.24 3.11
CA ALA A 94 17.75 -3.32 3.56
C ALA A 94 17.90 -3.59 5.06
N ALA A 95 16.86 -3.30 5.86
CA ALA A 95 16.85 -3.50 7.30
C ALA A 95 16.44 -4.92 7.72
N PHE A 96 15.66 -5.60 6.88
CA PHE A 96 15.22 -6.99 7.05
C PHE A 96 16.05 -7.95 6.18
#